data_AF-A0A498RKF4-F1
#
_entry.id   AF-A0A498RKF4-F1
#
_cell.length_a   1.000
_cell.length_b   1.000
_cell.length_c   1.000
_cell.angle_alpha   90.00
_cell.angle_beta   90.00
_cell.angle_gamma   90.00
#
_symmetry.space_group_name_H-M   'P 1'
#
loop_
_entity.id
_entity.type
_entity.pdbx_description
1 polymer ?
#
loop_
_entity_poly.entity_id
_entity_poly.type
_entity_poly.pdbx_seq_one_letter_code
_entity_poly.pdbx_strand_id
1 'polypeptide(L)'
;MNRREFLQSTLGACSAIWLGQNLLSAYSAAAGEELTKLLKIYSGFKNPAGSSQNYFWLELMISSDCEIVQSQTSCEFVFLLKNCRPVDLTGQINYTNPYIKRVEVKAANQQDSSIRLVFKNPNAVPEMRYALIPSLLHPGRYWLRIDVGSFSGPTAMKEKNLGIQETNLAFGPLETRASTSLIVIHHVGMGDVDISAAEIHRMHLANGWSGIGYHYVIHKNGMIERGRPRDTVGAHTYKYNESSIGIVLDGNFEDSMPTAVQVERAAMLVAALSHIYNIRPDNTSLLGHRDLNATLCPGINLYVQLPQLREKARAYLQQ
;
A
#
# COMPACT_ATOMS: atom_id res chain seq x y z
N MET A 1 -5.80 18.10 24.58
CA MET A 1 -5.89 17.16 23.45
C MET A 1 -6.76 16.00 23.90
N ASN A 2 -7.90 15.76 23.24
CA ASN A 2 -8.80 14.69 23.66
C ASN A 2 -8.16 13.31 23.37
N ARG A 3 -8.56 12.26 24.10
CA ARG A 3 -7.97 10.91 24.02
C ARG A 3 -8.05 10.29 22.62
N ARG A 4 -9.05 10.68 21.83
CA ARG A 4 -9.28 10.28 20.44
C ARG A 4 -8.34 11.02 19.48
N GLU A 5 -8.12 12.32 19.72
CA GLU A 5 -7.17 13.16 18.97
C GLU A 5 -5.71 12.71 19.19
N PHE A 6 -5.33 12.36 20.43
CA PHE A 6 -4.00 11.83 20.71
C PHE A 6 -3.77 10.52 19.94
N LEU A 7 -4.71 9.57 20.01
CA LEU A 7 -4.61 8.29 19.32
C LEU A 7 -4.62 8.42 17.78
N GLN A 8 -5.40 9.37 17.23
CA GLN A 8 -5.41 9.67 15.79
C GLN A 8 -4.12 10.36 15.31
N SER A 9 -3.44 11.11 16.18
CA SER A 9 -2.19 11.82 15.85
C SER A 9 -0.96 10.91 15.82
N THR A 10 -0.97 9.81 16.58
CA THR A 10 0.20 8.93 16.74
C THR A 10 0.06 7.60 15.98
N LEU A 11 -1.17 7.15 15.72
CA LEU A 11 -1.47 5.91 15.02
C LEU A 11 -2.52 6.17 13.94
N GLY A 12 -2.32 5.63 12.74
CA GLY A 12 -3.25 5.81 11.61
C GLY A 12 -4.71 5.49 11.98
N ALA A 13 -5.66 6.05 11.22
CA ALA A 13 -7.09 6.06 11.55
C ALA A 13 -7.71 4.69 11.90
N CYS A 14 -7.23 3.59 11.29
CA CYS A 14 -7.68 2.23 11.62
C CYS A 14 -7.28 1.79 13.04
N SER A 15 -6.07 2.12 13.47
CA SER A 15 -5.56 1.81 14.81
C SER A 15 -6.26 2.65 15.89
N ALA A 16 -6.57 3.92 15.60
CA ALA A 16 -7.24 4.83 16.52
C ALA A 16 -8.73 4.46 16.78
N ILE A 17 -9.46 4.04 15.74
CA ILE A 17 -10.85 3.59 15.87
C ILE A 17 -10.93 2.27 16.65
N TRP A 18 -9.96 1.38 16.46
CA TRP A 18 -9.92 0.07 17.11
C TRP A 18 -9.45 0.12 18.58
N LEU A 19 -8.46 0.97 18.90
CA LEU A 19 -8.04 1.20 20.29
C LEU A 19 -9.23 1.64 21.16
N GLY A 20 -10.12 2.51 20.65
CA GLY A 20 -11.26 3.01 21.42
C GLY A 20 -12.25 1.92 21.89
N GLN A 21 -12.43 0.84 21.12
CA GLN A 21 -13.41 -0.21 21.43
C GLN A 21 -12.83 -1.35 22.28
N ASN A 22 -11.56 -1.73 22.09
CA ASN A 22 -10.95 -2.85 22.84
C ASN A 22 -10.18 -2.43 24.10
N LEU A 23 -9.73 -1.17 24.19
CA LEU A 23 -9.23 -0.63 25.46
C LEU A 23 -10.30 -0.74 26.55
N LEU A 24 -11.58 -0.56 26.22
CA LEU A 24 -12.65 -0.66 27.23
C LEU A 24 -12.70 -2.07 27.85
N SER A 25 -12.62 -3.12 27.03
CA SER A 25 -12.66 -4.52 27.46
C SER A 25 -11.42 -4.91 28.29
N ALA A 26 -10.23 -4.54 27.81
CA ALA A 26 -8.96 -4.80 28.51
C ALA A 26 -8.83 -3.98 29.80
N TYR A 27 -9.31 -2.73 29.81
CA TYR A 27 -9.33 -1.87 30.99
C TYR A 27 -10.35 -2.36 32.02
N SER A 28 -11.51 -2.87 31.60
CA SER A 28 -12.51 -3.46 32.50
C SER A 28 -11.96 -4.70 33.20
N ALA A 29 -11.17 -5.53 32.49
CA ALA A 29 -10.50 -6.69 33.07
C ALA A 29 -9.32 -6.30 34.00
N ALA A 30 -8.66 -5.17 33.74
CA ALA A 30 -7.54 -4.68 34.53
C ALA A 30 -7.95 -3.86 35.77
N ALA A 31 -9.14 -3.25 35.80
CA ALA A 31 -9.58 -2.36 36.88
C ALA A 31 -9.80 -3.07 38.24
N GLY A 32 -9.87 -4.41 38.27
CA GLY A 32 -10.13 -5.20 39.48
C GLY A 32 -8.93 -5.96 40.04
N GLU A 33 -7.75 -5.93 39.41
CA GLU A 33 -6.61 -6.74 39.82
C GLU A 33 -5.47 -5.90 40.41
N GLU A 34 -4.87 -6.41 41.49
CA GLU A 34 -3.64 -5.87 42.09
C GLU A 34 -2.44 -6.19 41.15
N LEU A 35 -2.28 -5.36 40.12
CA LEU A 35 -1.39 -5.57 38.96
C LEU A 35 0.11 -5.37 39.28
N THR A 36 0.63 -6.02 40.32
CA THR A 36 2.03 -5.86 40.73
C THR A 36 3.04 -6.55 39.80
N LYS A 37 2.59 -7.46 38.91
CA LYS A 37 3.48 -8.51 38.37
C LYS A 37 3.32 -8.89 36.88
N LEU A 38 2.49 -8.21 36.10
CA LEU A 38 1.88 -8.86 34.93
C LEU A 38 2.56 -8.73 33.56
N LEU A 39 2.73 -9.89 32.90
CA LEU A 39 2.75 -10.07 31.44
C LEU A 39 1.49 -10.84 31.02
N LYS A 40 0.34 -10.16 30.93
CA LYS A 40 -0.90 -10.74 30.41
C LYS A 40 -0.99 -10.45 28.91
N ILE A 41 -0.96 -11.50 28.11
CA ILE A 41 -1.06 -11.41 26.67
C ILE A 41 -2.52 -11.55 26.26
N TYR A 42 -3.07 -10.47 25.72
CA TYR A 42 -4.30 -10.54 24.97
C TYR A 42 -3.94 -10.79 23.51
N SER A 43 -4.45 -11.90 22.97
CA SER A 43 -4.39 -12.20 21.55
C SER A 43 -5.77 -12.55 21.03
N GLY A 44 -6.01 -12.23 19.78
CA GLY A 44 -7.25 -12.61 19.12
C GLY A 44 -7.09 -12.64 17.62
N PHE A 45 -8.10 -13.22 16.99
CA PHE A 45 -8.30 -13.24 15.55
C PHE A 45 -9.68 -12.67 15.32
N LYS A 46 -9.78 -11.41 14.89
CA LYS A 46 -11.06 -10.79 14.63
C LYS A 46 -10.99 -10.13 13.29
N ASN A 47 -11.72 -10.69 12.34
CA ASN A 47 -12.00 -10.04 11.07
C ASN A 47 -13.00 -8.91 11.41
N PRO A 48 -12.59 -7.62 11.47
CA PRO A 48 -13.57 -6.56 11.66
C PRO A 48 -14.58 -6.66 10.52
N ALA A 49 -15.88 -6.63 10.85
CA ALA A 49 -16.94 -6.91 9.89
C ALA A 49 -16.72 -6.11 8.59
N GLY A 50 -16.52 -6.83 7.48
CA GLY A 50 -16.27 -6.26 6.16
C GLY A 50 -14.80 -6.10 5.74
N SER A 51 -13.81 -6.51 6.54
CA SER A 51 -12.43 -6.63 6.06
C SER A 51 -12.11 -8.07 5.64
N SER A 52 -11.15 -8.22 4.73
CA SER A 52 -10.51 -9.49 4.38
C SER A 52 -9.20 -9.69 5.16
N GLN A 53 -9.04 -8.99 6.29
CA GLN A 53 -7.75 -8.83 6.95
C GLN A 53 -7.62 -9.72 8.17
N ASN A 54 -6.58 -10.55 8.16
CA ASN A 54 -6.18 -11.39 9.27
C ASN A 54 -4.98 -10.73 9.97
N TYR A 55 -5.21 -10.14 11.15
CA TYR A 55 -4.13 -9.68 12.02
C TYR A 55 -4.23 -10.35 13.38
N PHE A 56 -3.05 -10.63 13.93
CA PHE A 56 -2.85 -10.99 15.32
C PHE A 56 -2.36 -9.74 16.05
N TRP A 57 -2.82 -9.52 17.27
CA TRP A 57 -2.25 -8.51 18.15
C TRP A 57 -1.75 -9.14 19.44
N LEU A 58 -0.76 -8.49 20.03
CA LEU A 58 -0.12 -8.80 21.29
C LEU A 58 -0.09 -7.52 22.11
N GLU A 59 -0.69 -7.53 23.30
CA GLU A 59 -0.61 -6.41 24.24
C GLU A 59 0.08 -6.86 25.52
N LEU A 60 1.01 -6.04 25.99
CA LEU A 60 1.88 -6.32 27.12
C LEU A 60 1.97 -5.07 27.99
N MET A 61 1.70 -5.17 29.29
CA MET A 61 1.95 -4.07 30.22
C MET A 61 3.39 -4.19 30.75
N ILE A 62 4.17 -3.12 30.60
CA ILE A 62 5.59 -3.08 30.98
C ILE A 62 5.86 -1.89 31.90
N SER A 63 6.90 -2.01 32.72
CA SER A 63 7.29 -1.03 33.75
C SER A 63 8.24 0.06 33.24
N SER A 64 8.59 0.05 31.96
CA SER A 64 9.62 0.91 31.39
C SER A 64 9.47 1.02 29.87
N ASP A 65 10.23 1.95 29.27
CA ASP A 65 10.29 2.11 27.82
C ASP A 65 10.98 0.92 27.14
N CYS A 66 10.58 0.64 25.90
CA CYS A 66 11.19 -0.38 25.07
C CYS A 66 11.98 0.22 23.90
N GLU A 67 13.13 -0.37 23.60
CA GLU A 67 13.90 -0.14 22.39
C GLU A 67 13.71 -1.33 21.45
N ILE A 68 13.72 -1.10 20.14
CA ILE A 68 13.68 -2.18 19.16
C ILE A 68 15.05 -2.40 18.57
N VAL A 69 15.51 -3.64 18.69
CA VAL A 69 16.75 -4.08 18.09
C VAL A 69 16.40 -5.08 17.00
N GLN A 70 16.51 -4.65 15.75
CA GLN A 70 16.29 -5.54 14.61
C GLN A 70 17.50 -6.46 14.42
N SER A 71 17.27 -7.78 14.52
CA SER A 71 18.31 -8.76 14.24
C SER A 71 18.62 -8.78 12.73
N GLN A 72 19.90 -8.71 12.35
CA GLN A 72 20.32 -8.71 10.94
C GLN A 72 20.20 -10.08 10.24
N THR A 73 19.92 -11.17 10.98
CA THR A 73 20.16 -12.53 10.48
C THR A 73 19.08 -13.57 10.79
N SER A 74 17.94 -13.18 11.36
CA SER A 74 16.92 -14.16 11.73
C SER A 74 15.50 -13.64 11.58
N CYS A 75 14.57 -14.56 11.33
CA CYS A 75 13.15 -14.30 11.16
C CYS A 75 12.49 -14.17 12.53
N GLU A 76 13.04 -13.23 13.29
CA GLU A 76 12.79 -12.99 14.69
C GLU A 76 12.81 -11.49 14.94
N PHE A 77 11.85 -11.01 15.71
CA PHE A 77 11.84 -9.62 16.17
C PHE A 77 12.11 -9.57 17.65
N VAL A 78 13.03 -8.69 18.07
CA VAL A 78 13.47 -8.55 19.45
C VAL A 78 13.13 -7.15 19.96
N PHE A 79 12.32 -7.10 21.01
CA PHE A 79 12.02 -5.89 21.77
C PHE A 79 12.86 -5.91 23.05
N LEU A 80 13.73 -4.92 23.21
CA LEU A 80 14.57 -4.75 24.38
C LEU A 80 13.84 -3.83 25.38
N LEU A 81 13.49 -4.36 26.54
CA LEU A 81 12.85 -3.64 27.62
C LEU A 81 13.94 -3.15 28.57
N LYS A 82 14.17 -1.82 28.59
CA LYS A 82 15.22 -1.22 29.40
C LYS A 82 14.79 -1.13 30.85
N ASN A 83 15.67 -1.35 31.82
CA ASN A 83 15.33 -1.25 33.26
C ASN A 83 14.12 -2.12 33.67
N CYS A 84 13.95 -3.26 33.02
CA CYS A 84 12.90 -4.22 33.31
C CYS A 84 13.55 -5.60 33.40
N ARG A 85 13.59 -6.20 34.60
CA ARG A 85 14.22 -7.51 34.78
C ARG A 85 13.22 -8.61 34.43
N PRO A 86 13.67 -9.81 34.07
CA PRO A 86 12.75 -10.90 33.70
C PRO A 86 11.78 -11.28 34.83
N VAL A 87 12.22 -11.13 36.08
CA VAL A 87 11.39 -11.32 37.28
C VAL A 87 10.24 -10.32 37.37
N ASP A 88 10.37 -9.14 36.77
CA ASP A 88 9.33 -8.12 36.71
C ASP A 88 8.28 -8.47 35.62
N LEU A 89 8.60 -9.42 34.74
CA LEU A 89 7.76 -9.93 33.64
C LEU A 89 7.15 -11.30 34.01
N THR A 90 6.12 -11.34 34.85
CA THR A 90 5.49 -12.62 35.24
C THR A 90 4.11 -12.80 34.61
N GLY A 91 3.88 -13.92 33.93
CA GLY A 91 2.60 -14.23 33.30
C GLY A 91 2.71 -15.34 32.25
N GLN A 92 1.61 -16.04 31.99
CA GLN A 92 1.57 -17.06 30.93
C GLN A 92 1.32 -16.41 29.57
N ILE A 93 2.15 -16.77 28.58
CA ILE A 93 2.02 -16.33 27.20
C ILE A 93 1.11 -17.30 26.45
N ASN A 94 -0.18 -17.00 26.45
CA ASN A 94 -1.16 -17.76 25.68
C ASN A 94 -1.43 -17.03 24.35
N TYR A 95 -0.98 -17.61 23.25
CA TYR A 95 -1.22 -17.09 21.91
C TYR A 95 -1.68 -18.21 20.98
N THR A 96 -2.62 -17.89 20.09
CA THR A 96 -3.01 -18.76 18.97
C THR A 96 -2.92 -17.91 17.70
N ASN A 97 -1.94 -18.21 16.84
CA ASN A 97 -1.65 -17.39 15.66
C ASN A 97 -1.16 -18.28 14.49
N PRO A 98 -1.62 -18.06 13.25
CA PRO A 98 -1.07 -18.73 12.06
C PRO A 98 0.40 -18.36 11.75
N TYR A 99 0.88 -17.18 12.11
CA TYR A 99 2.18 -16.60 11.77
C TYR A 99 3.26 -16.80 12.84
N ILE A 100 2.92 -16.71 14.13
CA ILE A 100 3.90 -16.78 15.23
C ILE A 100 4.05 -18.22 15.70
N LYS A 101 5.30 -18.70 15.71
CA LYS A 101 5.69 -20.02 16.21
C LYS A 101 5.82 -20.03 17.73
N ARG A 102 6.43 -18.98 18.31
CA ARG A 102 6.56 -18.77 19.76
C ARG A 102 6.94 -17.35 20.12
N VAL A 103 6.62 -16.98 21.36
CA VAL A 103 7.06 -15.75 22.02
C VAL A 103 7.96 -16.15 23.18
N GLU A 104 9.17 -15.62 23.24
CA GLU A 104 10.12 -15.86 24.33
C GLU A 104 10.40 -14.57 25.09
N VAL A 105 10.52 -14.68 26.42
CA VAL A 105 10.98 -13.60 27.28
C VAL A 105 12.27 -14.04 27.95
N LYS A 106 13.35 -13.27 27.81
CA LYS A 106 14.69 -13.61 28.31
C LYS A 106 15.38 -12.40 28.91
N ALA A 107 16.28 -12.62 29.88
CA ALA A 107 17.23 -11.58 30.30
C ALA A 107 18.07 -11.13 29.09
N ALA A 108 18.10 -9.83 28.82
CA ALA A 108 19.06 -9.26 27.88
C ALA A 108 20.39 -8.95 28.60
N ASN A 109 20.31 -8.48 29.84
CA ASN A 109 21.43 -8.33 30.77
C ASN A 109 20.91 -8.34 32.22
N GLN A 110 21.69 -7.86 33.20
CA GLN A 110 21.31 -7.83 34.61
C GLN A 110 20.11 -6.90 34.93
N GLN A 111 19.85 -5.91 34.08
CA GLN A 111 18.83 -4.86 34.28
C GLN A 111 17.74 -4.85 33.21
N ASP A 112 17.99 -5.45 32.05
CA ASP A 112 17.11 -5.42 30.88
C ASP A 112 16.57 -6.81 30.52
N SER A 113 15.42 -6.80 29.87
CA SER A 113 14.77 -8.00 29.33
C SER A 113 14.56 -7.89 27.83
N SER A 114 14.37 -9.01 27.16
CA SER A 114 14.03 -9.08 25.75
C SER A 114 12.76 -9.90 25.54
N ILE A 115 11.90 -9.44 24.62
CA ILE A 115 10.78 -10.19 24.09
C ILE A 115 11.11 -10.54 22.64
N ARG A 116 11.15 -11.84 22.34
CA ARG A 116 11.45 -12.37 21.00
C ARG A 116 10.22 -13.00 20.40
N LEU A 117 9.81 -12.52 19.23
CA LEU A 117 8.76 -13.13 18.41
C LEU A 117 9.42 -14.00 17.35
N VAL A 118 9.18 -15.31 17.40
CA VAL A 118 9.69 -16.29 16.43
C VAL A 118 8.58 -16.65 15.45
N PHE A 119 8.82 -16.48 14.16
CA PHE A 119 7.83 -16.72 13.12
C PHE A 119 7.83 -18.18 12.62
N LYS A 120 6.67 -18.67 12.15
CA LYS A 120 6.55 -20.04 11.61
C LYS A 120 7.21 -20.17 10.24
N ASN A 121 7.09 -19.17 9.38
CA ASN A 121 7.72 -19.14 8.07
C ASN A 121 8.79 -18.05 8.00
N PRO A 122 10.08 -18.41 7.95
CA PRO A 122 11.17 -17.44 7.87
C PRO A 122 11.20 -16.64 6.56
N ASN A 123 10.71 -17.22 5.46
CA ASN A 123 10.75 -16.62 4.12
C ASN A 123 9.48 -15.81 3.79
N ALA A 124 8.51 -15.78 4.70
CA ALA A 124 7.23 -15.09 4.52
C ALA A 124 6.79 -14.42 5.83
N VAL A 125 7.68 -13.61 6.40
CA VAL A 125 7.39 -12.86 7.62
C VAL A 125 6.36 -11.77 7.29
N PRO A 126 5.16 -11.79 7.91
CA PRO A 126 4.15 -10.75 7.70
C PRO A 126 4.65 -9.40 8.23
N GLU A 127 4.04 -8.30 7.74
CA GLU A 127 4.31 -6.98 8.28
C GLU A 127 4.03 -6.96 9.79
N MET A 128 4.79 -6.12 10.51
CA MET A 128 4.65 -5.91 11.95
C MET A 128 4.54 -4.41 12.21
N ARG A 129 3.59 -4.03 13.06
CA ARG A 129 3.49 -2.67 13.61
C ARG A 129 3.50 -2.75 15.13
N TYR A 130 4.04 -1.74 15.78
CA TYR A 130 4.03 -1.67 17.23
C TYR A 130 3.79 -0.24 17.71
N ALA A 131 3.32 -0.11 18.94
CA ALA A 131 3.12 1.16 19.61
C ALA A 131 3.40 1.01 21.11
N LEU A 132 4.04 2.03 21.68
CA LEU A 132 4.17 2.18 23.13
C LEU A 132 3.15 3.22 23.60
N ILE A 133 2.23 2.81 24.46
CA ILE A 133 1.10 3.63 24.91
C ILE A 133 1.20 3.82 26.42
N PRO A 134 1.42 5.06 26.93
CA PRO A 134 1.42 5.31 28.36
C PRO A 134 0.12 4.86 29.04
N SER A 135 0.23 4.15 30.17
CA SER A 135 -0.93 3.69 30.93
C SER A 135 -1.55 4.85 31.71
N LEU A 136 -2.86 5.07 31.53
CA LEU A 136 -3.60 6.08 32.30
C LEU A 136 -3.97 5.60 33.71
N LEU A 137 -3.98 4.30 33.95
CA LEU A 137 -4.33 3.70 35.26
C LEU A 137 -3.11 3.45 36.15
N HIS A 138 -1.93 3.29 35.53
CA HIS A 138 -0.70 2.98 36.23
C HIS A 138 0.41 3.93 35.79
N PRO A 139 0.56 5.10 36.46
CA PRO A 139 1.62 6.05 36.16
C PRO A 139 3.00 5.39 36.13
N GLY A 140 3.81 5.75 35.14
CA GLY A 140 5.14 5.15 34.93
C GLY A 140 5.13 3.77 34.26
N ARG A 141 3.98 3.28 33.78
CA ARG A 141 3.87 2.05 32.98
C ARG A 141 3.39 2.30 31.57
N TYR A 142 3.68 1.36 30.69
CA TYR A 142 3.32 1.42 29.28
C TYR A 142 2.66 0.13 28.81
N TRP A 143 1.78 0.27 27.83
CA TRP A 143 1.28 -0.84 27.02
C TRP A 143 2.14 -0.91 25.76
N LEU A 144 2.91 -1.99 25.64
CA LEU A 144 3.52 -2.39 24.38
C LEU A 144 2.49 -3.18 23.58
N ARG A 145 2.01 -2.58 22.51
CA ARG A 145 1.15 -3.23 21.53
C ARG A 145 1.97 -3.63 20.32
N ILE A 146 1.85 -4.87 19.90
CA ILE A 146 2.47 -5.41 18.69
C ILE A 146 1.38 -6.06 17.85
N ASP A 147 1.14 -5.51 16.67
CA ASP A 147 0.27 -6.14 15.70
C ASP A 147 1.16 -6.90 14.69
N VAL A 148 0.75 -8.11 14.29
CA VAL A 148 1.41 -8.97 13.30
C VAL A 148 0.38 -9.46 12.28
N GLY A 149 0.55 -9.13 11.01
CA GLY A 149 -0.36 -9.56 9.96
C GLY A 149 -0.16 -8.81 8.65
N SER A 150 -1.04 -9.06 7.68
CA SER A 150 -1.15 -8.15 6.54
C SER A 150 -1.92 -6.92 7.02
N PHE A 151 -1.18 -5.92 7.48
CA PHE A 151 -1.75 -4.58 7.54
C PHE A 151 -2.08 -4.20 6.12
N SER A 152 -3.28 -3.70 5.87
CA SER A 152 -3.37 -2.75 4.76
C SER A 152 -2.26 -1.74 4.99
N GLY A 153 -1.42 -1.56 3.97
CA GLY A 153 -0.64 -0.34 3.87
C GLY A 153 -1.58 0.87 3.81
N PRO A 154 -1.07 2.02 3.36
CA PRO A 154 -1.91 3.18 3.15
C PRO A 154 -2.92 2.92 2.02
N THR A 155 -4.13 2.46 2.35
CA THR A 155 -5.33 2.34 1.50
C THR A 155 -5.04 2.34 -0.01
N ALA A 156 -5.04 1.15 -0.65
CA ALA A 156 -5.03 0.91 -2.12
C ALA A 156 -5.10 2.20 -2.93
N MET A 157 -3.99 2.56 -3.58
CA MET A 157 -3.85 3.83 -4.30
C MET A 157 -5.14 4.17 -5.06
N LYS A 158 -5.87 5.17 -4.58
CA LYS A 158 -7.14 5.58 -5.18
C LYS A 158 -6.87 6.59 -6.27
N GLU A 159 -7.59 6.50 -7.39
CA GLU A 159 -7.46 7.42 -8.52
C GLU A 159 -7.57 8.89 -8.07
N LYS A 160 -8.51 9.18 -7.15
CA LYS A 160 -8.71 10.52 -6.57
C LYS A 160 -7.48 11.09 -5.83
N ASN A 161 -6.58 10.24 -5.36
CA ASN A 161 -5.36 10.65 -4.64
C ASN A 161 -4.21 10.98 -5.59
N LEU A 162 -4.38 10.77 -6.90
CA LEU A 162 -3.34 11.05 -7.88
C LEU A 162 -3.34 12.50 -8.36
N GLY A 163 -4.33 13.32 -7.99
CA GLY A 163 -4.39 14.70 -8.48
C GLY A 163 -4.47 14.75 -10.01
N ILE A 164 -5.32 13.91 -10.61
CA ILE A 164 -5.53 13.89 -12.06
C ILE A 164 -6.17 15.21 -12.48
N GLN A 165 -5.55 15.89 -13.44
CA GLN A 165 -6.07 17.11 -14.02
C GLN A 165 -7.15 16.75 -15.04
N GLU A 166 -8.41 17.03 -14.70
CA GLU A 166 -9.53 16.84 -15.62
C GLU A 166 -9.50 17.91 -16.71
N THR A 167 -9.49 17.50 -17.98
CA THR A 167 -9.29 18.39 -19.12
C THR A 167 -10.59 18.92 -19.74
N ASN A 168 -11.73 18.28 -19.46
CA ASN A 168 -13.06 18.64 -19.98
C ASN A 168 -13.10 18.86 -21.51
N LEU A 169 -12.33 18.06 -22.25
CA LEU A 169 -12.25 18.14 -23.72
C LEU A 169 -13.61 17.80 -24.37
N ALA A 170 -13.92 18.47 -25.48
CA ALA A 170 -15.12 18.21 -26.25
C ALA A 170 -14.88 17.07 -27.25
N PHE A 171 -15.54 15.93 -27.06
CA PHE A 171 -15.40 14.78 -27.94
C PHE A 171 -16.51 14.73 -29.00
N GLY A 172 -16.21 14.09 -30.13
CA GLY A 172 -17.24 13.55 -31.02
C GLY A 172 -17.98 12.38 -30.35
N PRO A 173 -18.82 11.63 -31.10
CA PRO A 173 -19.51 10.46 -30.56
C PRO A 173 -18.54 9.46 -29.91
N LEU A 174 -18.88 9.02 -28.69
CA LEU A 174 -18.14 8.04 -27.91
C LEU A 174 -19.07 6.91 -27.49
N GLU A 175 -18.50 5.71 -27.37
CA GLU A 175 -19.19 4.53 -26.85
C GLU A 175 -18.68 4.21 -25.45
N THR A 176 -19.58 3.81 -24.54
CA THR A 176 -19.20 3.31 -23.22
C THR A 176 -18.62 1.90 -23.35
N ARG A 177 -17.47 1.67 -22.70
CA ARG A 177 -16.79 0.38 -22.68
C ARG A 177 -17.49 -0.57 -21.70
N ALA A 178 -17.92 -1.74 -22.18
CA ALA A 178 -18.68 -2.71 -21.38
C ALA A 178 -17.85 -3.41 -20.29
N SER A 179 -16.56 -3.65 -20.54
CA SER A 179 -15.65 -4.28 -19.56
C SER A 179 -14.21 -3.79 -19.77
N THR A 180 -13.37 -3.87 -18.74
CA THR A 180 -11.95 -3.51 -18.85
C THR A 180 -11.14 -4.64 -18.25
N SER A 181 -10.27 -5.26 -19.07
CA SER A 181 -9.40 -6.36 -18.66
C SER A 181 -7.91 -6.07 -18.90
N LEU A 182 -7.60 -5.01 -19.67
CA LEU A 182 -6.24 -4.66 -20.06
C LEU A 182 -5.91 -3.19 -19.73
N ILE A 183 -4.64 -2.94 -19.42
CA ILE A 183 -4.04 -1.61 -19.39
C ILE A 183 -2.88 -1.63 -20.38
N VAL A 184 -2.87 -0.70 -21.34
CA VAL A 184 -1.84 -0.63 -22.38
C VAL A 184 -1.03 0.64 -22.19
N ILE A 185 0.29 0.47 -22.07
CA ILE A 185 1.26 1.56 -21.95
C ILE A 185 1.71 1.99 -23.34
N HIS A 186 1.71 3.30 -23.55
CA HIS A 186 2.10 3.98 -24.77
C HIS A 186 3.16 5.04 -24.51
N HIS A 187 3.82 5.48 -25.58
CA HIS A 187 4.54 6.74 -25.62
C HIS A 187 3.92 7.68 -26.65
N VAL A 188 4.18 8.98 -26.57
CA VAL A 188 3.72 9.90 -27.61
C VAL A 188 4.50 9.67 -28.91
N GLY A 189 5.79 9.33 -28.82
CA GLY A 189 6.62 8.98 -29.98
C GLY A 189 7.02 10.19 -30.83
N MET A 190 6.90 11.41 -30.30
CA MET A 190 7.24 12.65 -31.00
C MET A 190 8.23 13.48 -30.20
N GLY A 191 9.49 13.49 -30.64
CA GLY A 191 10.54 14.38 -30.13
C GLY A 191 10.67 14.41 -28.60
N ASP A 192 11.32 15.48 -28.11
CA ASP A 192 11.48 15.74 -26.68
C ASP A 192 10.59 16.92 -26.21
N VAL A 193 9.41 17.07 -26.81
CA VAL A 193 8.46 18.14 -26.49
C VAL A 193 7.40 17.62 -25.53
N ASP A 194 7.03 18.41 -24.53
CA ASP A 194 5.96 18.06 -23.59
C ASP A 194 4.57 18.29 -24.22
N ILE A 195 3.93 17.22 -24.67
CA ILE A 195 2.66 17.27 -25.40
C ILE A 195 1.49 16.98 -24.47
N SER A 196 0.61 17.97 -24.28
CA SER A 196 -0.58 17.85 -23.44
C SER A 196 -1.69 17.01 -24.07
N ALA A 197 -2.62 16.54 -23.24
CA ALA A 197 -3.83 15.86 -23.67
C ALA A 197 -4.66 16.70 -24.64
N ALA A 198 -4.71 18.02 -24.45
CA ALA A 198 -5.41 18.94 -25.35
C ALA A 198 -4.76 18.99 -26.74
N GLU A 199 -3.43 18.95 -26.81
CA GLU A 199 -2.71 18.95 -28.09
C GLU A 199 -2.86 17.62 -28.82
N ILE A 200 -2.70 16.48 -28.12
CA ILE A 200 -2.98 15.15 -28.70
C ILE A 200 -4.44 15.09 -29.18
N HIS A 201 -5.39 15.66 -28.41
CA HIS A 201 -6.79 15.70 -28.78
C HIS A 201 -7.00 16.49 -30.08
N ARG A 202 -6.41 17.68 -30.21
CA ARG A 202 -6.46 18.49 -31.44
C ARG A 202 -5.91 17.73 -32.65
N MET A 203 -4.77 17.04 -32.48
CA MET A 203 -4.17 16.24 -33.55
C MET A 203 -5.06 15.06 -33.96
N HIS A 204 -5.67 14.37 -33.00
CA HIS A 204 -6.55 13.24 -33.30
C HIS A 204 -7.87 13.70 -33.94
N LEU A 205 -8.41 14.86 -33.56
CA LEU A 205 -9.54 15.47 -34.28
C LEU A 205 -9.17 15.78 -35.73
N ALA A 206 -7.97 16.32 -35.98
CA ALA A 206 -7.48 16.58 -37.34
C ALA A 206 -7.32 15.29 -38.18
N ASN A 207 -7.12 14.14 -37.53
CA ASN A 207 -7.12 12.82 -38.16
C ASN A 207 -8.53 12.23 -38.37
N GLY A 208 -9.59 12.98 -38.04
CA GLY A 208 -10.98 12.55 -38.16
C GLY A 208 -11.48 11.65 -37.03
N TRP A 209 -10.76 11.56 -35.91
CA TRP A 209 -11.19 10.77 -34.76
C TRP A 209 -12.10 11.61 -33.85
N SER A 210 -12.84 10.97 -32.94
CA SER A 210 -13.68 11.68 -31.95
C SER A 210 -12.88 12.47 -30.88
N GLY A 211 -11.54 12.52 -30.99
CA GLY A 211 -10.63 13.16 -30.03
C GLY A 211 -9.48 12.25 -29.61
N ILE A 212 -8.74 12.64 -28.56
CA ILE A 212 -7.62 11.86 -28.00
C ILE A 212 -8.01 10.39 -27.79
N GLY A 213 -7.13 9.48 -28.21
CA GLY A 213 -7.37 8.04 -28.18
C GLY A 213 -7.03 7.39 -26.84
N TYR A 214 -6.14 8.02 -26.07
CA TYR A 214 -5.68 7.58 -24.75
C TYR A 214 -6.56 8.12 -23.64
N HIS A 215 -6.69 7.39 -22.53
CA HIS A 215 -7.49 7.79 -21.37
C HIS A 215 -6.71 8.70 -20.41
N TYR A 216 -5.39 8.55 -20.39
CA TYR A 216 -4.50 9.33 -19.53
C TYR A 216 -3.23 9.71 -20.26
N VAL A 217 -2.72 10.90 -19.97
CA VAL A 217 -1.41 11.39 -20.41
C VAL A 217 -0.55 11.63 -19.16
N ILE A 218 0.70 11.14 -19.17
CA ILE A 218 1.65 11.34 -18.08
C ILE A 218 2.84 12.16 -18.58
N HIS A 219 2.94 13.38 -18.07
CA HIS A 219 4.00 14.33 -18.41
C HIS A 219 5.34 13.95 -17.78
N LYS A 220 6.44 14.49 -18.31
CA LYS A 220 7.80 14.27 -17.80
C LYS A 220 7.98 14.59 -16.32
N ASN A 221 7.22 15.55 -15.80
CA ASN A 221 7.23 15.96 -14.39
C ASN A 221 6.33 15.08 -13.49
N GLY A 222 5.60 14.11 -14.04
CA GLY A 222 4.71 13.21 -13.31
C GLY A 222 3.26 13.69 -13.15
N MET A 223 2.91 14.86 -13.70
CA MET A 223 1.53 15.30 -13.83
C MET A 223 0.73 14.31 -14.69
N ILE A 224 -0.52 14.07 -14.30
CA ILE A 224 -1.43 13.17 -15.03
C ILE A 224 -2.62 13.99 -15.50
N GLU A 225 -2.84 14.04 -16.81
CA GLU A 225 -4.05 14.63 -17.40
C GLU A 225 -5.06 13.54 -17.76
N ARG A 226 -6.34 13.83 -17.53
CA ARG A 226 -7.43 13.07 -18.13
C ARG A 226 -7.40 13.31 -19.64
N GLY A 227 -7.28 12.25 -20.42
CA GLY A 227 -7.54 12.28 -21.85
C GLY A 227 -9.00 11.97 -22.12
N ARG A 228 -9.23 10.84 -22.77
CA ARG A 228 -10.55 10.26 -23.02
C ARG A 228 -11.23 9.84 -21.71
N PRO A 229 -12.56 10.02 -21.56
CA PRO A 229 -13.29 9.56 -20.37
C PRO A 229 -13.03 8.08 -20.07
N ARG A 230 -12.75 7.77 -18.80
CA ARG A 230 -12.23 6.47 -18.35
C ARG A 230 -13.11 5.29 -18.76
N ASP A 231 -14.42 5.48 -18.76
CA ASP A 231 -15.44 4.48 -19.04
C ASP A 231 -15.78 4.33 -20.53
N THR A 232 -15.14 5.08 -21.42
CA THR A 232 -15.40 5.00 -22.87
C THR A 232 -14.40 4.12 -23.61
N VAL A 233 -14.79 3.64 -24.81
CA VAL A 233 -13.92 2.87 -25.70
C VAL A 233 -12.78 3.76 -26.21
N GLY A 234 -11.55 3.26 -26.11
CA GLY A 234 -10.33 3.94 -26.55
C GLY A 234 -10.19 4.04 -28.07
N ALA A 235 -9.15 4.74 -28.53
CA ALA A 235 -8.70 4.70 -29.92
C ALA A 235 -7.16 4.60 -29.99
N HIS A 236 -6.58 3.74 -29.16
CA HIS A 236 -5.13 3.65 -28.96
C HIS A 236 -4.52 2.29 -29.37
N THR A 237 -5.30 1.21 -29.34
CA THR A 237 -4.79 -0.14 -29.63
C THR A 237 -5.82 -0.92 -30.43
N TYR A 238 -5.54 -1.09 -31.72
CA TYR A 238 -6.44 -1.75 -32.66
C TYR A 238 -6.77 -3.18 -32.19
N LYS A 239 -8.06 -3.54 -32.23
CA LYS A 239 -8.68 -4.77 -31.67
C LYS A 239 -8.74 -4.92 -30.15
N TYR A 240 -8.14 -4.00 -29.38
CA TYR A 240 -8.11 -4.07 -27.92
C TYR A 240 -8.77 -2.86 -27.24
N ASN A 241 -9.18 -1.83 -28.00
CA ASN A 241 -9.83 -0.63 -27.47
C ASN A 241 -11.10 -0.91 -26.63
N GLU A 242 -11.87 -1.92 -27.01
CA GLU A 242 -13.14 -2.30 -26.36
C GLU A 242 -12.96 -2.96 -24.98
N SER A 243 -11.72 -3.30 -24.60
CA SER A 243 -11.43 -3.97 -23.34
C SER A 243 -10.25 -3.38 -22.58
N SER A 244 -9.71 -2.23 -23.02
CA SER A 244 -8.48 -1.68 -22.48
C SER A 244 -8.49 -0.19 -22.16
N ILE A 245 -7.69 0.18 -21.15
CA ILE A 245 -7.31 1.56 -20.85
C ILE A 245 -5.91 1.84 -21.42
N GLY A 246 -5.81 2.79 -22.34
CA GLY A 246 -4.54 3.35 -22.80
C GLY A 246 -4.02 4.47 -21.90
N ILE A 247 -2.78 4.31 -21.41
CA ILE A 247 -2.00 5.33 -20.71
C ILE A 247 -0.83 5.70 -21.61
N VAL A 248 -0.70 6.97 -22.00
CA VAL A 248 0.43 7.46 -22.80
C VAL A 248 1.38 8.27 -21.93
N LEU A 249 2.68 7.97 -22.02
CA LEU A 249 3.73 8.77 -21.40
C LEU A 249 4.31 9.73 -22.44
N ASP A 250 4.46 10.99 -22.06
CA ASP A 250 5.05 12.02 -22.90
C ASP A 250 6.54 11.74 -23.20
N GLY A 251 6.90 11.86 -24.48
CA GLY A 251 8.26 11.63 -24.99
C GLY A 251 8.36 10.57 -26.09
N ASN A 252 9.53 10.53 -26.74
CA ASN A 252 9.94 9.47 -27.65
C ASN A 252 10.95 8.51 -27.00
N PHE A 253 10.45 7.39 -26.45
CA PHE A 253 11.30 6.40 -25.78
C PHE A 253 11.95 5.35 -26.70
N GLU A 254 11.96 5.56 -28.01
CA GLU A 254 13.00 4.94 -28.84
C GLU A 254 14.35 5.65 -28.63
N ASP A 255 14.33 6.97 -28.48
CA ASP A 255 15.55 7.80 -28.40
C ASP A 255 15.92 8.22 -26.97
N SER A 256 14.91 8.36 -26.09
CA SER A 256 15.07 8.90 -24.73
C SER A 256 14.65 7.89 -23.65
N MET A 257 15.05 8.14 -22.40
CA MET A 257 14.60 7.36 -21.24
C MET A 257 13.36 8.02 -20.61
N PRO A 258 12.35 7.25 -20.15
CA PRO A 258 11.30 7.81 -19.31
C PRO A 258 11.90 8.34 -18.00
N THR A 259 11.37 9.44 -17.48
CA THR A 259 11.83 9.96 -16.18
C THR A 259 11.43 9.00 -15.06
N ALA A 260 12.21 8.98 -13.97
CA ALA A 260 11.87 8.15 -12.81
C ALA A 260 10.47 8.49 -12.24
N VAL A 261 10.11 9.77 -12.27
CA VAL A 261 8.77 10.22 -11.83
C VAL A 261 7.67 9.78 -12.78
N GLN A 262 7.89 9.74 -14.11
CA GLN A 262 6.91 9.17 -15.05
C GLN A 262 6.62 7.70 -14.74
N VAL A 263 7.66 6.88 -14.54
CA VAL A 263 7.50 5.45 -14.22
C VAL A 263 6.77 5.26 -12.90
N GLU A 264 7.13 6.04 -11.86
CA GLU A 264 6.47 5.98 -10.56
C GLU A 264 4.98 6.32 -10.66
N ARG A 265 4.67 7.43 -11.35
CA ARG A 265 3.30 7.93 -11.50
C ARG A 265 2.45 7.01 -12.38
N ALA A 266 3.05 6.41 -13.40
CA ALA A 266 2.41 5.36 -14.18
C ALA A 266 2.08 4.14 -13.31
N ALA A 267 3.00 3.69 -12.45
CA ALA A 267 2.75 2.57 -11.55
C ALA A 267 1.62 2.87 -10.54
N MET A 268 1.58 4.07 -9.97
CA MET A 268 0.50 4.50 -9.07
C MET A 268 -0.86 4.54 -9.79
N LEU A 269 -0.89 5.05 -11.02
CA LEU A 269 -2.09 5.08 -11.85
C LEU A 269 -2.56 3.67 -12.23
N VAL A 270 -1.64 2.79 -12.63
CA VAL A 270 -1.95 1.39 -12.92
C VAL A 270 -2.52 0.71 -11.69
N ALA A 271 -1.98 0.94 -10.50
CA ALA A 271 -2.53 0.38 -9.26
C ALA A 271 -3.96 0.86 -8.99
N ALA A 272 -4.23 2.15 -9.17
CA ALA A 272 -5.59 2.70 -9.03
C ALA A 272 -6.58 2.09 -10.02
N LEU A 273 -6.19 1.96 -11.28
CA LEU A 273 -7.02 1.34 -12.32
C LEU A 273 -7.21 -0.16 -12.09
N SER A 274 -6.16 -0.84 -11.64
CA SER A 274 -6.17 -2.25 -11.26
C SER A 274 -7.18 -2.50 -10.14
N HIS A 275 -7.23 -1.61 -9.15
CA HIS A 275 -8.23 -1.66 -8.08
C HIS A 275 -9.66 -1.45 -8.62
N ILE A 276 -9.88 -0.45 -9.47
CA ILE A 276 -11.20 -0.10 -10.03
C ILE A 276 -11.77 -1.24 -10.89
N TYR A 277 -10.93 -1.85 -11.73
CA TYR A 277 -11.36 -2.84 -12.71
C TYR A 277 -11.08 -4.29 -12.30
N ASN A 278 -10.56 -4.50 -11.09
CA ASN A 278 -10.14 -5.82 -10.60
C ASN A 278 -9.15 -6.52 -11.54
N ILE A 279 -8.17 -5.77 -12.04
CA ILE A 279 -7.11 -6.27 -12.92
C ILE A 279 -5.87 -6.53 -12.06
N ARG A 280 -5.26 -7.71 -12.17
CA ARG A 280 -3.94 -7.96 -11.58
C ARG A 280 -2.88 -7.44 -12.54
N PRO A 281 -2.01 -6.48 -12.20
CA PRO A 281 -1.00 -5.98 -13.13
C PRO A 281 0.16 -6.99 -13.26
N ASP A 282 0.11 -7.78 -14.32
CA ASP A 282 1.14 -8.76 -14.70
C ASP A 282 1.45 -8.68 -16.21
N ASN A 283 2.16 -9.66 -16.75
CA ASN A 283 2.59 -9.68 -18.15
C ASN A 283 1.48 -10.10 -19.13
N THR A 284 0.25 -10.31 -18.67
CA THR A 284 -0.90 -10.63 -19.53
C THR A 284 -1.92 -9.49 -19.58
N SER A 285 -1.89 -8.59 -18.60
CA SER A 285 -2.90 -7.56 -18.40
C SER A 285 -2.35 -6.13 -18.43
N LEU A 286 -1.06 -5.95 -18.14
CA LEU A 286 -0.35 -4.68 -18.26
C LEU A 286 0.72 -4.82 -19.35
N LEU A 287 0.41 -4.31 -20.53
CA LEU A 287 1.16 -4.57 -21.76
C LEU A 287 1.67 -3.27 -22.38
N GLY A 288 2.77 -3.35 -23.12
CA GLY A 288 3.13 -2.28 -24.06
C GLY A 288 2.32 -2.41 -25.34
N HIS A 289 2.14 -1.33 -26.08
CA HIS A 289 1.40 -1.38 -27.36
C HIS A 289 1.97 -2.44 -28.33
N ARG A 290 3.30 -2.58 -28.39
CA ARG A 290 4.00 -3.59 -29.20
C ARG A 290 3.68 -5.05 -28.84
N ASP A 291 3.16 -5.32 -27.65
CA ASP A 291 2.74 -6.69 -27.27
C ASP A 291 1.46 -7.11 -28.01
N LEU A 292 0.70 -6.13 -28.53
CA LEU A 292 -0.64 -6.32 -29.08
C LEU A 292 -0.73 -5.98 -30.57
N ASN A 293 0.08 -5.03 -31.06
CA ASN A 293 0.10 -4.61 -32.45
C ASN A 293 1.55 -4.48 -32.95
N ALA A 294 1.76 -4.53 -34.27
CA ALA A 294 3.06 -4.31 -34.89
C ALA A 294 3.43 -2.81 -34.88
N THR A 295 4.09 -2.37 -33.81
CA THR A 295 4.48 -0.98 -33.58
C THR A 295 5.76 -0.91 -32.75
N LEU A 296 6.47 0.23 -32.81
CA LEU A 296 7.56 0.54 -31.90
C LEU A 296 7.06 1.06 -30.55
N CYS A 297 5.82 1.53 -30.43
CA CYS A 297 5.25 1.98 -29.16
C CYS A 297 5.29 0.84 -28.10
N PRO A 298 5.73 1.06 -26.84
CA PRO A 298 5.96 2.34 -26.17
C PRO A 298 7.40 2.85 -26.22
N GLY A 299 8.21 2.42 -27.19
CA GLY A 299 9.65 2.72 -27.23
C GLY A 299 10.46 1.66 -26.50
N ILE A 300 11.66 1.32 -27.00
CA ILE A 300 12.51 0.31 -26.36
C ILE A 300 12.83 0.65 -24.90
N ASN A 301 13.09 1.92 -24.58
CA ASN A 301 13.53 2.36 -23.27
C ASN A 301 12.43 2.37 -22.21
N LEU A 302 11.17 2.57 -22.60
CA LEU A 302 10.03 2.41 -21.70
C LEU A 302 9.55 0.95 -21.65
N TYR A 303 9.66 0.22 -22.76
CA TYR A 303 9.27 -1.19 -22.81
C TYR A 303 10.07 -2.06 -21.82
N VAL A 304 11.39 -1.84 -21.70
CA VAL A 304 12.23 -2.55 -20.71
C VAL A 304 11.87 -2.23 -19.25
N GLN A 305 11.14 -1.14 -18.99
CA GLN A 305 10.68 -0.76 -17.65
C GLN A 305 9.38 -1.45 -17.24
N LEU A 306 8.66 -2.11 -18.16
CA LEU A 306 7.36 -2.74 -17.86
C LEU A 306 7.41 -3.76 -16.70
N PRO A 307 8.45 -4.62 -16.56
CA PRO A 307 8.57 -5.49 -15.39
C PRO A 307 8.63 -4.71 -14.07
N GLN A 308 9.43 -3.65 -14.00
CA GLN A 308 9.54 -2.80 -12.81
C GLN A 308 8.23 -2.05 -12.53
N LEU A 309 7.58 -1.54 -13.59
CA LEU A 309 6.29 -0.86 -13.48
C LEU A 309 5.22 -1.80 -12.92
N ARG A 310 5.16 -3.05 -13.39
CA ARG A 310 4.26 -4.09 -12.84
C ARG A 310 4.54 -4.37 -11.37
N GLU A 311 5.81 -4.46 -10.98
CA GLU A 311 6.21 -4.66 -9.58
C GLU A 311 5.77 -3.50 -8.68
N LYS A 312 6.07 -2.26 -9.08
CA LYS A 312 5.66 -1.05 -8.37
C LYS A 312 4.13 -0.94 -8.28
N ALA A 313 3.42 -1.22 -9.38
CA ALA A 313 1.97 -1.19 -9.38
C ALA A 313 1.36 -2.23 -8.42
N ARG A 314 1.91 -3.44 -8.36
CA ARG A 314 1.49 -4.44 -7.36
C ARG A 314 1.78 -3.97 -5.93
N ALA A 315 2.93 -3.33 -5.70
CA ALA A 315 3.25 -2.76 -4.39
C ALA A 315 2.24 -1.69 -3.98
N TYR A 316 1.85 -0.79 -4.90
CA TYR A 316 0.83 0.24 -4.66
C TYR A 316 -0.60 -0.28 -4.54
N LEU A 317 -0.89 -1.44 -5.13
CA LEU A 317 -2.17 -2.12 -5.01
C LEU A 317 -2.29 -2.85 -3.65
N GLN A 318 -1.16 -3.27 -3.08
CA GLN A 318 -1.07 -3.92 -1.78
C GLN A 318 -0.93 -2.93 -0.60
N GLN A 319 -0.43 -1.71 -0.87
CA GLN A 319 -0.51 -0.56 0.01
C GLN A 319 -1.97 -0.16 0.18
#